data_AF-A0A8I0N8F5-F1
#
_entry.id   AF-A0A8I0N8F5-F1
#
_cell.length_a   1.000
_cell.length_b   1.000
_cell.length_c   1.000
_cell.angle_alpha   90.00
_cell.angle_beta   90.00
_cell.angle_gamma   90.00
#
_symmetry.space_group_name_H-M   'P 1'
#
loop_
_entity.id
_entity.type
_entity.pdbx_description
1 polymer ?
#
loop_
_entity_poly.entity_id
_entity_poly.type
_entity_poly.pdbx_seq_one_letter_code
_entity_poly.pdbx_strand_id
1 'polypeptide(L)'
;MAQDIVFTFYTYSNAGVRAEERWKPTGIPDIFFDSHRKAQRALQEMRDDLIDDPEMVCPVMNIEKVVTVPISPASILALLNEGLGSFVDRYEIVETIESK
;
A
#
# COMPACT_ATOMS: atom_id res chain seq x y z
N MET A 1 29.25 -1.52 -13.33
CA MET A 1 27.89 -2.09 -13.37
C MET A 1 27.16 -1.49 -12.19
N ALA A 2 26.28 -0.51 -12.41
CA ALA A 2 25.44 -0.01 -11.33
C ALA A 2 24.52 -1.15 -10.92
N GLN A 3 24.47 -1.48 -9.63
CA GLN A 3 23.44 -2.38 -9.13
C GLN A 3 22.11 -1.62 -9.20
N ASP A 4 21.12 -2.20 -9.85
CA ASP A 4 19.76 -1.68 -9.86
C ASP A 4 19.23 -1.71 -8.42
N ILE A 5 19.18 -0.54 -7.78
CA ILE A 5 18.68 -0.40 -6.42
C ILE A 5 17.17 -0.54 -6.49
N VAL A 6 16.62 -1.57 -5.84
CA VAL A 6 15.19 -1.83 -5.73
C VAL A 6 14.81 -1.81 -4.26
N PHE A 7 13.67 -1.20 -3.94
CA PHE A 7 13.16 -1.14 -2.58
C PHE A 7 11.91 -1.99 -2.40
N THR A 8 11.73 -2.47 -1.16
CA THR A 8 10.52 -3.15 -0.72
C THR A 8 9.87 -2.32 0.37
N PHE A 9 8.58 -2.04 0.21
CA PHE A 9 7.74 -1.34 1.16
C PHE A 9 6.50 -2.15 1.47
N TYR A 10 5.74 -1.71 2.45
CA TYR A 10 4.46 -2.28 2.84
C TYR A 10 3.40 -1.17 2.88
N THR A 11 2.17 -1.51 2.55
CA THR A 11 1.00 -0.63 2.66
C THR A 11 -0.20 -1.47 3.07
N TYR A 12 -1.33 -0.84 3.36
CA TYR A 12 -2.60 -1.53 3.56
C TYR A 12 -3.66 -0.99 2.61
N SER A 13 -4.62 -1.83 2.24
CA SER A 13 -5.72 -1.49 1.34
C SER A 13 -7.00 -2.19 1.76
N ASN A 14 -8.15 -1.73 1.26
CA ASN A 14 -9.40 -2.45 1.40
C ASN A 14 -9.39 -3.66 0.46
N ALA A 15 -9.70 -4.85 0.98
CA ALA A 15 -9.70 -6.10 0.22
C ALA A 15 -10.73 -6.14 -0.92
N GLY A 16 -11.73 -5.25 -0.90
CA GLY A 16 -12.69 -5.07 -1.99
C GLY A 16 -12.16 -4.28 -3.19
N VAL A 17 -10.98 -3.65 -3.09
CA VAL A 17 -10.40 -2.88 -4.20
C VAL A 17 -9.92 -3.85 -5.28
N ARG A 18 -10.38 -3.63 -6.51
CA ARG A 18 -9.98 -4.46 -7.66
C ARG A 18 -8.53 -4.17 -8.04
N ALA A 19 -7.82 -5.20 -8.49
CA ALA A 19 -6.41 -5.08 -8.86
C ALA A 19 -6.17 -4.01 -9.94
N GLU A 20 -7.12 -3.80 -10.86
CA GLU A 20 -7.01 -2.80 -11.93
C GLU A 20 -7.20 -1.35 -11.43
N GLU A 21 -7.74 -1.17 -10.22
CA GLU A 21 -8.03 0.13 -9.62
C GLU A 21 -7.03 0.52 -8.55
N ARG A 22 -6.30 -0.46 -8.00
CA ARG A 22 -5.44 -0.31 -6.82
C ARG A 22 -4.46 0.87 -6.90
N TRP A 23 -3.86 1.11 -8.05
CA TRP A 23 -2.83 2.15 -8.24
C TRP A 23 -3.33 3.38 -8.98
N LYS A 24 -4.63 3.48 -9.25
CA LYS A 24 -5.21 4.67 -9.87
C LYS A 24 -5.22 5.82 -8.86
N PRO A 25 -5.00 7.07 -9.28
CA PRO A 25 -5.12 8.21 -8.38
C PRO A 25 -6.56 8.34 -7.88
N THR A 26 -6.79 8.07 -6.59
CA THR A 26 -8.11 8.22 -5.93
C THR A 26 -8.28 9.58 -5.25
N GLY A 27 -7.20 10.38 -5.17
CA GLY A 27 -7.14 11.60 -4.36
C GLY A 27 -6.87 11.36 -2.88
N ILE A 28 -6.85 10.09 -2.43
CA ILE A 28 -6.48 9.68 -1.08
C ILE A 28 -5.09 9.07 -1.15
N PRO A 29 -4.09 9.60 -0.43
CA PRO A 29 -2.74 9.05 -0.47
C PRO A 29 -2.68 7.70 0.27
N ASP A 30 -2.02 6.72 -0.35
CA ASP A 30 -1.56 5.52 0.34
C ASP A 30 -0.47 5.84 1.36
N ILE A 31 -0.47 5.14 2.50
CA ILE A 31 0.60 5.23 3.50
C ILE A 31 1.54 4.04 3.34
N PHE A 32 2.82 4.32 3.09
CA PHE A 32 3.85 3.29 2.94
C PHE A 32 4.74 3.17 4.17
N PHE A 33 5.17 1.95 4.44
CA PHE A 33 5.98 1.56 5.58
C PHE A 33 7.20 0.77 5.13
N ASP A 34 8.29 0.84 5.89
CA ASP A 34 9.52 0.08 5.65
C ASP A 34 9.41 -1.39 6.11
N SER A 35 8.34 -1.76 6.80
CA SER A 35 8.19 -3.09 7.40
C SER A 35 6.75 -3.51 7.58
N HIS A 36 6.51 -4.81 7.41
CA HIS A 36 5.22 -5.46 7.64
C HIS A 36 4.62 -5.12 9.01
N ARG A 37 5.44 -5.20 10.06
CA ARG A 37 5.02 -4.92 11.44
C ARG A 37 4.50 -3.49 11.62
N LYS A 38 5.09 -2.50 10.94
CA LYS A 38 4.60 -1.11 11.02
C LYS A 38 3.27 -0.95 10.29
N ALA A 39 3.09 -1.60 9.14
CA ALA A 39 1.81 -1.63 8.43
C ALA A 39 0.72 -2.30 9.28
N GLN A 40 1.01 -3.45 9.90
CA GLN A 40 0.11 -4.12 10.83
C GLN A 40 -0.29 -3.22 12.00
N ARG A 41 0.69 -2.55 12.62
CA ARG A 41 0.44 -1.66 13.75
C ARG A 41 -0.44 -0.48 13.35
N ALA A 42 -0.14 0.19 12.23
CA ALA A 42 -0.95 1.29 11.74
C ALA A 42 -2.38 0.86 11.40
N LEU A 43 -2.53 -0.34 10.83
CA LEU A 43 -3.84 -0.91 10.53
C LEU A 43 -4.63 -1.24 11.82
N GLN A 44 -3.97 -1.72 12.87
CA GLN A 44 -4.59 -1.95 14.18
C GLN A 44 -5.04 -0.64 14.84
N GLU A 45 -4.17 0.38 14.84
CA GLU A 45 -4.49 1.71 15.38
C GLU A 45 -5.71 2.31 14.64
N MET A 46 -5.73 2.24 13.31
CA MET A 46 -6.90 2.66 12.50
C MET A 46 -8.17 1.87 12.86
N ARG A 47 -8.06 0.57 13.15
CA ARG A 47 -9.22 -0.26 13.52
C ARG A 47 -9.76 0.08 14.90
N ASP A 48 -8.87 0.35 15.85
CA ASP A 48 -9.27 0.71 17.21
C ASP A 48 -10.06 2.03 17.21
N ASP A 49 -9.64 3.01 16.39
CA ASP A 49 -10.37 4.27 16.20
C ASP A 49 -11.78 4.07 15.59
N LEU A 50 -11.98 3.03 14.78
CA LEU A 50 -13.27 2.70 14.16
C LEU A 50 -14.22 1.96 15.12
N ILE A 51 -13.68 1.20 16.09
CA ILE A 51 -14.48 0.42 17.05
C ILE A 51 -15.24 1.35 18.01
N ASP A 52 -14.73 2.56 18.24
CA ASP A 52 -15.40 3.57 19.07
C ASP A 52 -16.71 4.09 18.44
N ASP A 53 -16.96 3.81 17.15
CA ASP A 53 -18.21 4.11 16.46
C ASP A 53 -18.98 2.81 16.11
N PRO A 54 -20.08 2.47 16.81
CA PRO A 54 -20.84 1.25 16.58
C PRO A 54 -21.56 1.20 15.23
N GLU A 55 -21.67 2.32 14.49
CA GLU A 55 -22.21 2.34 13.13
C GLU A 55 -21.14 2.09 12.06
N MET A 56 -19.86 2.13 12.44
CA MET A 56 -18.74 2.07 11.50
C MET A 56 -18.16 0.65 11.40
N VAL A 57 -18.50 -0.05 10.32
CA VAL A 57 -17.93 -1.38 10.04
C VAL A 57 -16.57 -1.22 9.39
N CYS A 58 -15.52 -1.68 10.06
CA CYS A 58 -14.20 -1.76 9.44
C CYS A 58 -14.25 -2.82 8.31
N PRO A 59 -13.93 -2.44 7.05
CA PRO A 59 -13.90 -3.39 5.96
C PRO A 59 -12.80 -4.45 6.17
N VAL A 60 -12.85 -5.54 5.39
CA VAL A 60 -11.73 -6.47 5.29
C VAL A 60 -10.54 -5.72 4.68
N MET A 61 -9.37 -5.81 5.32
CA MET A 61 -8.19 -5.06 4.93
C MET A 61 -7.06 -6.01 4.55
N ASN A 62 -6.30 -5.66 3.51
CA ASN A 62 -5.09 -6.38 3.11
C ASN A 62 -3.87 -5.60 3.57
N ILE A 63 -2.81 -6.30 3.92
CA ILE A 63 -1.45 -5.78 3.95
C ILE A 63 -0.75 -6.25 2.68
N GLU A 64 -0.18 -5.30 1.98
CA GLU A 64 0.47 -5.49 0.70
C GLU A 64 1.94 -5.21 0.85
N LYS A 65 2.77 -6.07 0.27
CA LYS A 65 4.18 -5.80 0.05
C LYS A 65 4.35 -5.28 -1.37
N VAL A 66 5.06 -4.18 -1.50
CA VAL A 66 5.24 -3.45 -2.75
C VAL A 66 6.72 -3.40 -3.07
N VAL A 67 7.06 -3.72 -4.32
CA VAL A 67 8.43 -3.66 -4.83
C VAL A 67 8.50 -2.57 -5.89
N THR A 68 9.48 -1.68 -5.77
CA THR A 68 9.66 -0.60 -6.73
C THR A 68 10.28 -1.13 -8.02
N VAL A 69 10.08 -0.41 -9.12
CA VAL A 69 11.01 -0.49 -10.25
C VAL A 69 12.42 -0.08 -9.80
N PRO A 70 13.50 -0.45 -10.53
CA PRO A 70 14.84 0.05 -10.27
C PRO A 70 14.91 1.58 -10.17
N ILE A 71 15.51 2.07 -9.09
CA ILE A 71 15.61 3.51 -8.84
C ILE A 71 16.54 4.15 -9.84
N SER A 72 15.97 5.05 -10.62
CA SER A 72 16.64 5.85 -11.63
C SER A 72 15.99 7.22 -11.75
N PRO A 73 16.65 8.21 -12.37
CA PRO A 73 15.99 9.49 -12.69
C PRO A 73 14.69 9.30 -13.49
N ALA A 74 14.64 8.32 -14.38
CA ALA A 74 13.46 8.02 -15.19
C ALA A 74 12.30 7.47 -14.34
N SER A 75 12.56 6.54 -13.41
CA SER A 75 11.52 6.00 -12.53
C SER A 75 10.97 7.04 -11.56
N ILE A 76 11.82 7.94 -11.06
CA ILE A 76 11.38 9.06 -10.21
C ILE A 76 10.54 10.05 -11.03
N LEU A 77 10.92 10.34 -12.28
CA LEU A 77 10.14 11.21 -13.15
C LEU A 77 8.75 10.60 -13.46
N ALA A 78 8.68 9.29 -13.70
CA ALA A 78 7.42 8.58 -13.89
C ALA A 78 6.54 8.68 -12.64
N LEU A 79 7.09 8.43 -11.45
CA LEU A 79 6.38 8.60 -10.17
C LEU A 79 5.75 9.99 -10.04
N LEU A 80 6.50 11.05 -10.38
CA LEU A 80 6.05 12.42 -10.24
C LEU A 80 4.95 12.81 -11.24
N ASN A 81 4.98 12.28 -12.47
CA ASN A 81 4.05 12.67 -13.53
C ASN A 81 2.85 11.72 -13.68
N GLU A 82 3.05 10.44 -13.42
CA GLU A 82 2.08 9.35 -13.67
C GLU A 82 1.55 8.74 -12.35
N GLY A 83 2.21 9.00 -11.23
CA GLY A 83 1.82 8.51 -9.91
C GLY A 83 2.39 7.13 -9.57
N LEU A 84 1.96 6.61 -8.43
CA LEU A 84 2.51 5.40 -7.81
C LEU A 84 2.50 4.17 -8.71
N GLY A 85 1.46 3.99 -9.53
CA GLY A 85 1.35 2.82 -10.42
C GLY A 85 2.51 2.66 -11.40
N SER A 86 3.14 3.76 -11.82
CA SER A 86 4.33 3.74 -12.69
C SER A 86 5.62 3.34 -11.96
N PHE A 87 5.62 3.40 -10.62
CA PHE A 87 6.77 3.16 -9.76
C PHE A 87 6.75 1.78 -9.09
N VAL A 88 5.61 1.10 -9.14
CA VAL A 88 5.41 -0.26 -8.62
C VAL A 88 5.73 -1.28 -9.71
N ASP A 89 6.76 -2.11 -9.49
CA ASP A 89 7.07 -3.25 -10.36
C ASP A 89 6.09 -4.40 -10.11
N ARG A 90 5.92 -4.73 -8.82
CA ARG A 90 4.99 -5.77 -8.37
C ARG A 90 4.51 -5.48 -6.96
N TYR A 91 3.35 -6.04 -6.64
CA TYR A 91 2.87 -6.11 -5.27
C TYR A 91 2.27 -7.49 -4.99
N GLU A 92 2.30 -7.88 -3.73
CA GLU A 92 1.71 -9.12 -3.23
C GLU A 92 0.91 -8.84 -1.96
N ILE A 93 -0.25 -9.47 -1.81
CA ILE A 93 -0.99 -9.48 -0.55
C ILE A 93 -0.28 -10.48 0.36
N VAL A 94 0.28 -9.99 1.48
CA VAL A 94 1.03 -10.82 2.44
C VAL A 94 0.19 -11.20 3.65
N GLU A 95 -0.86 -10.45 3.93
CA GLU A 95 -1.80 -10.72 5.01
C GLU A 95 -3.18 -10.15 4.65
N THR A 96 -4.24 -10.88 4.99
CA THR A 96 -5.63 -10.39 4.94
C THR A 96 -6.19 -10.43 6.34
N ILE A 97 -6.71 -9.28 6.77
CA ILE A 97 -7.27 -9.07 8.10
C ILE A 97 -8.78 -8.93 7.96
N GLU A 98 -9.49 -9.93 8.48
CA GLU A 98 -10.95 -10.01 8.44
C GLU A 98 -11.62 -8.88 9.26
N SER A 99 -12.82 -8.49 8.80
CA SER A 99 -13.74 -7.67 9.59
C SER A 99 -14.14 -8.44 10.85
N LYS A 100 -14.28 -7.75 11.99
CA LYS A 100 -14.81 -8.35 13.22
C LYS A 100 -16.30 -8.61 13.10
#